data_AF-A0A2E7K1H5-F1
#
_entry.id   AF-A0A2E7K1H5-F1
#
_cell.length_a   1.000
_cell.length_b   1.000
_cell.length_c   1.000
_cell.angle_alpha   90.00
_cell.angle_beta   90.00
_cell.angle_gamma   90.00
#
_symmetry.space_group_name_H-M   'P 1'
#
loop_
_entity.id
_entity.type
_entity.pdbx_description
1 polymer ?
#
loop_
_entity_poly.entity_id
_entity_poly.type
_entity_poly.pdbx_seq_one_letter_code
_entity_poly.pdbx_strand_id
1 'polypeptide(L)'
;MATYQWHSNSAVTGLTVERIHKYPTAFITASDVADSHVFETLPQKLQEKGWHVFADMQGSQPVLRVVGFEYDEEVQKALEEAGAVQGPATQTEVDIKEPLGLNAAKKWFKRNTVVASGLAYLVGDGLIVGSGLVRKDVNNALAGAAWGGTSVLLALFGTKDPQNQLENLYADLDDYLTEEQTDLVGAMQKQVSELKGNPEAIDRRIGNFISEHLIAINNIVFGLGGLNMAKAGMGQQNMFKAGAGAAVTGGMWGSLLIPEEPTAAMSPADKHAHEKAVEEGERPEEDVDFNPVDKHPGNYVEAFFQRKPLRLAGYGAGINNILMGISGWLIEMPEMVKQLAQENLGSEERAALQAKHRGALLDGMSPFAYLVANYIYSQAPKDRRGFLKEDGYLDELYTVAANILVEGPAEQRADRVEKFAEFLSTHEELKSTKQEIQEEITQKMCAIEKNPWRKGLQEKAQDNAKPSAEVNDAVMAGRVKSSAALQQGVPSVY
;
A
#
# COMPACT_ATOMS: atom_id res chain seq x y z
N MET A 1 4.16 18.49 -5.01
CA MET A 1 3.58 19.32 -3.94
C MET A 1 3.90 20.76 -4.28
N ALA A 2 2.90 21.63 -4.28
CA ALA A 2 3.09 23.06 -4.49
C ALA A 2 2.81 23.79 -3.18
N THR A 3 3.68 24.71 -2.79
CA THR A 3 3.48 25.54 -1.60
C THR A 3 3.46 27.00 -2.02
N TYR A 4 2.44 27.72 -1.56
CA TYR A 4 2.22 29.14 -1.80
C TYR A 4 2.27 29.85 -0.46
N GLN A 5 3.11 30.89 -0.36
CA GLN A 5 3.30 31.66 0.86
C GLN A 5 2.96 33.13 0.61
N TRP A 6 2.13 33.71 1.47
CA TRP A 6 1.79 35.14 1.44
C TRP A 6 2.48 35.89 2.58
N HIS A 7 2.50 37.22 2.49
CA HIS A 7 3.07 38.07 3.53
C HIS A 7 2.27 37.97 4.85
N SER A 8 2.95 38.22 5.97
CA SER A 8 2.45 38.07 7.34
C SER A 8 1.19 38.87 7.69
N ASN A 9 0.85 39.88 6.90
CA ASN A 9 -0.33 40.72 7.12
C ASN A 9 -1.62 40.12 6.51
N SER A 10 -1.52 38.99 5.79
CA SER A 10 -2.67 38.25 5.29
C SER A 10 -3.28 37.40 6.40
N ALA A 11 -4.60 37.14 6.32
CA ALA A 11 -5.27 36.25 7.25
C ALA A 11 -4.88 34.77 7.03
N VAL A 12 -4.49 34.45 5.80
CA VAL A 12 -3.89 33.17 5.40
C VAL A 12 -2.42 33.39 5.08
N THR A 13 -1.53 32.62 5.71
CA THR A 13 -0.08 32.72 5.53
C THR A 13 0.45 31.73 4.50
N GLY A 14 -0.20 30.56 4.39
CA GLY A 14 0.25 29.47 3.53
C GLY A 14 -0.90 28.70 2.89
N LEU A 15 -0.62 28.15 1.71
CA LEU A 15 -1.42 27.14 1.04
C LEU A 15 -0.47 26.04 0.57
N THR A 16 -0.69 24.82 1.04
CA THR A 16 0.00 23.64 0.53
C THR A 16 -0.98 22.81 -0.29
N VAL A 17 -0.64 22.55 -1.56
CA VAL A 17 -1.44 21.69 -2.44
C VAL A 17 -0.72 20.36 -2.66
N GLU A 18 -1.42 19.30 -2.26
CA GLU A 18 -0.99 17.92 -2.39
C GLU A 18 -1.83 17.23 -3.46
N ARG A 19 -1.15 16.62 -4.44
CA ARG A 19 -1.74 15.85 -5.54
C ARG A 19 -1.38 14.37 -5.40
N ILE A 20 -1.44 13.87 -4.17
CA ILE A 20 -1.06 12.49 -3.81
C ILE A 20 -2.22 11.52 -4.11
N HIS A 21 -3.46 11.99 -4.04
CA HIS A 21 -4.66 11.17 -4.24
C HIS A 21 -5.42 11.53 -5.52
N LYS A 22 -6.50 10.78 -5.78
CA LYS A 22 -7.44 11.00 -6.90
C LYS A 22 -7.99 12.43 -6.97
N TYR A 23 -8.03 13.14 -5.83
CA TYR A 23 -8.48 14.51 -5.74
C TYR A 23 -7.37 15.41 -5.16
N PRO A 24 -7.09 16.57 -5.77
CA PRO A 24 -6.25 17.58 -5.17
C PRO A 24 -6.75 17.96 -3.78
N THR A 25 -5.83 18.04 -2.82
CA THR A 25 -6.12 18.48 -1.45
C THR A 25 -5.29 19.72 -1.16
N ALA A 26 -5.94 20.74 -0.61
CA ALA A 26 -5.34 22.00 -0.22
C ALA A 26 -5.40 22.14 1.30
N PHE A 27 -4.28 22.51 1.90
CA PHE A 27 -4.15 22.83 3.32
C PHE A 27 -3.86 24.32 3.46
N ILE A 28 -4.82 25.07 4.01
CA ILE A 28 -4.73 26.52 4.16
C ILE A 28 -4.33 26.84 5.60
N THR A 29 -3.18 27.48 5.78
CA THR A 29 -2.64 27.85 7.10
C THR A 29 -3.14 29.22 7.53
N ALA A 30 -3.65 29.29 8.75
CA ALA A 30 -4.07 30.55 9.38
C ALA A 30 -2.89 31.43 9.79
N SER A 31 -3.10 32.74 9.78
CA SER A 31 -2.24 33.71 10.45
C SER A 31 -2.66 33.90 11.90
N ASP A 32 -1.70 33.93 12.83
CA ASP A 32 -1.96 34.21 14.26
C ASP A 32 -2.50 35.63 14.51
N VAL A 33 -2.36 36.53 13.53
CA VAL A 33 -2.76 37.95 13.62
C VAL A 33 -4.01 38.28 12.79
N ALA A 34 -4.66 37.29 12.20
CA ALA A 34 -5.82 37.50 11.34
C ALA A 34 -7.05 38.00 12.12
N ASP A 35 -7.90 38.77 11.44
CA ASP A 35 -9.24 39.11 11.90
C ASP A 35 -10.10 37.85 12.02
N SER A 36 -10.79 37.69 13.16
CA SER A 36 -11.68 36.55 13.42
C SER A 36 -12.75 36.37 12.35
N HIS A 37 -13.15 37.45 11.68
CA HIS A 37 -14.18 37.42 10.64
C HIS A 37 -13.79 36.59 9.41
N VAL A 38 -12.49 36.50 9.08
CA VAL A 38 -12.03 35.69 7.94
C VAL A 38 -12.18 34.20 8.25
N PHE A 39 -11.90 33.79 9.49
CA PHE A 39 -12.05 32.40 9.92
C PHE A 39 -13.51 31.94 9.93
N GLU A 40 -14.44 32.86 10.15
CA GLU A 40 -15.88 32.60 10.13
C GLU A 40 -16.42 32.45 8.69
N THR A 41 -16.00 33.34 7.78
CA THR A 41 -16.62 33.47 6.45
C THR A 41 -15.93 32.66 5.35
N LEU A 42 -14.61 32.46 5.42
CA LEU A 42 -13.88 31.76 4.35
C LEU A 42 -14.36 30.31 4.15
N PRO A 43 -14.52 29.47 5.19
CA PRO A 43 -14.98 28.10 5.00
C PRO A 43 -16.32 28.02 4.25
N GLN A 44 -17.22 28.96 4.51
CA GLN A 44 -18.54 29.03 3.88
C GLN A 44 -18.43 29.35 2.39
N LYS A 45 -17.62 30.34 2.01
CA LYS A 45 -17.36 30.72 0.61
C LYS A 45 -16.73 29.58 -0.19
N LEU A 46 -15.85 28.80 0.43
CA LEU A 46 -15.23 27.63 -0.21
C LEU A 46 -16.26 26.51 -0.41
N GLN A 47 -17.13 26.27 0.56
CA GLN A 47 -18.24 25.31 0.41
C GLN A 47 -19.26 25.73 -0.66
N GLU A 48 -19.51 27.03 -0.86
CA GLU A 48 -20.38 27.55 -1.92
C GLU A 48 -19.87 27.24 -3.33
N LYS A 49 -18.55 27.02 -3.48
CA LYS A 49 -17.95 26.53 -4.73
C LYS A 49 -18.14 25.01 -4.93
N GLY A 50 -18.81 24.33 -4.01
CA GLY A 50 -19.04 22.88 -4.05
C GLY A 50 -17.87 22.07 -3.49
N TRP A 51 -16.89 22.71 -2.87
CA TRP A 51 -15.74 22.03 -2.27
C TRP A 51 -16.05 21.50 -0.88
N HIS A 52 -15.34 20.44 -0.51
CA HIS A 52 -15.39 19.85 0.81
C HIS A 52 -14.37 20.54 1.71
N VAL A 53 -14.83 21.08 2.84
CA VAL A 53 -14.04 21.98 3.68
C VAL A 53 -14.14 21.53 5.14
N PHE A 54 -12.98 21.29 5.77
CA PHE A 54 -12.90 20.78 7.14
C PHE A 54 -11.81 21.51 7.92
N ALA A 55 -12.05 21.74 9.20
CA ALA A 55 -11.00 22.17 10.12
C ALA A 55 -10.05 20.98 10.34
N ASP A 56 -8.76 21.20 10.22
CA ASP A 56 -7.78 20.12 10.17
C ASP A 56 -6.44 20.51 10.83
N MET A 57 -5.53 19.57 10.99
CA MET A 57 -4.20 19.75 11.57
C MET A 57 -3.14 19.19 10.63
N GLN A 58 -2.14 20.00 10.26
CA GLN A 58 -0.95 19.52 9.57
C GLN A 58 0.23 19.56 10.55
N GLY A 59 0.61 18.41 11.08
CA GLY A 59 1.47 18.33 12.27
C GLY A 59 0.80 19.03 13.45
N SER A 60 1.44 20.07 14.00
CA SER A 60 0.87 20.87 15.09
C SER A 60 0.22 22.18 14.63
N GLN A 61 0.15 22.44 13.33
CA GLN A 61 -0.41 23.69 12.81
C GLN A 61 -1.89 23.52 12.44
N PRO A 62 -2.78 24.43 12.89
CA PRO A 62 -4.18 24.44 12.49
C PRO A 62 -4.29 24.86 11.02
N VAL A 63 -4.95 24.04 10.24
CA VAL A 63 -5.19 24.28 8.81
C VAL A 63 -6.67 24.13 8.49
N LEU A 64 -7.07 24.68 7.36
CA LEU A 64 -8.36 24.40 6.72
C LEU A 64 -8.09 23.50 5.53
N ARG A 65 -8.56 22.25 5.60
CA ARG A 65 -8.43 21.28 4.51
C ARG A 65 -9.57 21.49 3.51
N VAL A 66 -9.21 21.58 2.24
CA VAL A 66 -10.14 21.78 1.11
C VAL A 66 -9.91 20.67 0.09
N VAL A 67 -10.98 20.03 -0.35
CA VAL A 67 -10.97 18.92 -1.32
C VAL A 67 -12.02 19.17 -2.41
N GLY A 68 -11.74 18.71 -3.63
CA GLY A 68 -12.71 18.75 -4.74
C GLY A 68 -12.54 19.93 -5.70
N PHE A 69 -11.37 20.57 -5.71
CA PHE A 69 -10.97 21.55 -6.72
C PHE A 69 -10.12 20.90 -7.82
N GLU A 70 -10.04 21.52 -9.00
CA GLU A 70 -9.31 20.96 -10.14
C GLU A 70 -7.90 21.57 -10.28
N TYR A 71 -7.81 22.89 -10.05
CA TYR A 71 -6.60 23.68 -10.25
C TYR A 71 -6.22 24.47 -9.00
N ASP A 72 -4.92 24.57 -8.71
CA ASP A 72 -4.40 25.30 -7.54
C ASP A 72 -4.81 26.78 -7.58
N GLU A 73 -4.90 27.33 -8.79
CA GLU A 73 -5.30 28.70 -9.09
C GLU A 73 -6.74 28.99 -8.66
N GLU A 74 -7.63 27.98 -8.66
CA GLU A 74 -9.01 28.16 -8.19
C GLU A 74 -9.04 28.45 -6.69
N VAL A 75 -8.24 27.71 -5.91
CA VAL A 75 -8.13 27.90 -4.46
C VAL A 75 -7.49 29.25 -4.17
N GLN A 76 -6.40 29.60 -4.85
CA GLN A 76 -5.75 30.91 -4.70
C GLN A 76 -6.72 32.05 -5.01
N LYS A 77 -7.45 31.97 -6.13
CA LYS A 77 -8.45 32.97 -6.51
C LYS A 77 -9.58 33.06 -5.48
N ALA A 78 -10.03 31.93 -4.93
CA ALA A 78 -11.05 31.92 -3.88
C ALA A 78 -10.57 32.63 -2.60
N LEU A 79 -9.29 32.46 -2.24
CA LEU A 79 -8.66 33.15 -1.10
C LEU A 79 -8.57 34.66 -1.35
N GLU A 80 -8.21 35.06 -2.57
CA GLU A 80 -8.17 36.47 -2.98
C GLU A 80 -9.57 37.11 -2.98
N GLU A 81 -10.57 36.45 -3.59
CA GLU A 81 -11.98 36.87 -3.61
C GLU A 81 -12.56 36.98 -2.19
N ALA A 82 -12.08 36.16 -1.26
CA ALA A 82 -12.47 36.21 0.14
C ALA A 82 -11.80 37.34 0.92
N GLY A 83 -10.78 38.01 0.35
CA GLY A 83 -9.94 38.96 1.06
C GLY A 83 -9.03 38.31 2.12
N ALA A 84 -8.85 36.98 2.06
CA ALA A 84 -8.06 36.22 3.02
C ALA A 84 -6.55 36.38 2.78
N VAL A 85 -6.15 36.69 1.55
CA VAL A 85 -4.77 36.94 1.13
C VAL A 85 -4.64 38.28 0.41
N GLN A 86 -3.46 38.89 0.51
CA GLN A 86 -3.12 40.13 -0.21
C GLN A 86 -1.79 39.99 -0.95
N GLY A 87 -1.79 40.39 -2.22
CA GLY A 87 -0.60 40.38 -3.07
C GLY A 87 -0.26 38.99 -3.65
N PRO A 88 0.78 38.91 -4.49
CA PRO A 88 1.17 37.66 -5.13
C PRO A 88 1.78 36.69 -4.12
N ALA A 89 1.43 35.40 -4.24
CA ALA A 89 2.07 34.35 -3.46
C ALA A 89 3.51 34.12 -3.93
N THR A 90 4.40 33.81 -2.99
CA THR A 90 5.69 33.19 -3.32
C THR A 90 5.46 31.69 -3.48
N GLN A 91 5.55 31.21 -4.73
CA GLN A 91 5.41 29.80 -5.04
C GLN A 91 6.76 29.10 -4.84
N THR A 92 6.75 28.03 -4.05
CA THR A 92 7.84 27.06 -3.97
C THR A 92 7.32 25.73 -4.47
N GLU A 93 7.80 25.31 -5.63
CA GLU A 93 7.53 23.97 -6.13
C GLU A 93 8.60 23.03 -5.59
N VAL A 94 8.19 22.13 -4.70
CA VAL A 94 9.08 21.05 -4.26
C VAL A 94 8.99 19.96 -5.33
N ASP A 95 9.83 20.11 -6.35
CA ASP A 95 10.07 19.04 -7.32
C ASP A 95 10.87 17.96 -6.57
N ILE A 96 10.18 16.94 -6.05
CA ILE A 96 10.78 15.78 -5.37
C ILE A 96 11.47 14.91 -6.42
N LYS A 97 12.46 15.46 -7.13
CA LYS A 97 13.41 14.69 -7.91
C LYS A 97 14.54 14.35 -6.96
N GLU A 98 14.40 13.24 -6.22
CA GLU A 98 15.58 12.62 -5.59
C GLU A 98 16.65 12.49 -6.69
N PRO A 99 17.85 13.08 -6.55
CA PRO A 99 18.86 12.98 -7.58
C PRO A 99 19.19 11.50 -7.80
N LEU A 100 19.23 11.08 -9.09
CA LEU A 100 19.61 9.74 -9.54
C LEU A 100 21.08 9.44 -9.19
N GLY A 101 21.36 9.27 -7.89
CA GLY A 101 22.64 8.86 -7.34
C GLY A 101 22.63 7.38 -6.95
N LEU A 102 23.81 6.80 -6.76
CA LEU A 102 23.99 5.40 -6.40
C LEU A 102 23.25 5.03 -5.09
N ASN A 103 23.17 5.98 -4.15
CA ASN A 103 22.41 5.83 -2.90
C ASN A 103 20.91 5.78 -3.12
N ALA A 104 20.37 6.62 -4.03
CA ALA A 104 18.96 6.62 -4.39
C ALA A 104 18.59 5.30 -5.10
N ALA A 105 19.44 4.82 -6.01
CA ALA A 105 19.28 3.51 -6.63
C ALA A 105 19.29 2.38 -5.59
N LYS A 106 20.25 2.37 -4.65
CA LYS A 106 20.31 1.37 -3.57
C LYS A 106 19.06 1.41 -2.68
N LYS A 107 18.58 2.60 -2.31
CA LYS A 107 17.35 2.80 -1.53
C LYS A 107 16.12 2.32 -2.30
N TRP A 108 16.05 2.62 -3.59
CA TRP A 108 14.99 2.12 -4.48
C TRP A 108 15.03 0.60 -4.56
N PHE A 109 16.18 -0.02 -4.78
CA PHE A 109 16.31 -1.49 -4.82
C PHE A 109 15.91 -2.13 -3.49
N LYS A 110 16.31 -1.58 -2.35
CA LYS A 110 15.88 -2.07 -1.03
C LYS A 110 14.35 -1.98 -0.85
N ARG A 111 13.72 -0.90 -1.32
CA ARG A 111 12.25 -0.70 -1.25
C ARG A 111 11.48 -1.55 -2.27
N ASN A 112 12.12 -1.92 -3.37
CA ASN A 112 11.49 -2.55 -4.53
C ASN A 112 12.14 -3.91 -4.85
N THR A 113 12.64 -4.64 -3.85
CA THR A 113 13.30 -5.94 -4.04
C THR A 113 12.39 -6.92 -4.78
N VAL A 114 11.11 -6.97 -4.42
CA VAL A 114 10.12 -7.83 -5.09
C VAL A 114 9.94 -7.45 -6.56
N VAL A 115 9.76 -6.15 -6.87
CA VAL A 115 9.66 -5.66 -8.26
C VAL A 115 10.92 -5.98 -9.06
N ALA A 116 12.09 -5.66 -8.50
CA ALA A 116 13.37 -5.90 -9.15
C ALA A 116 13.59 -7.40 -9.40
N SER A 117 13.20 -8.27 -8.46
CA SER A 117 13.22 -9.72 -8.66
C SER A 117 12.25 -10.14 -9.77
N GLY A 118 11.04 -9.60 -9.81
CA GLY A 118 10.05 -9.87 -10.86
C GLY A 118 10.56 -9.50 -12.25
N LEU A 119 11.18 -8.34 -12.40
CA LEU A 119 11.83 -7.92 -13.65
C LEU A 119 12.97 -8.86 -14.05
N ALA A 120 13.79 -9.29 -13.10
CA ALA A 120 14.88 -10.24 -13.36
C ALA A 120 14.35 -11.65 -13.74
N TYR A 121 13.30 -12.14 -13.08
CA TYR A 121 12.61 -13.37 -13.45
C TYR A 121 12.01 -13.26 -14.85
N LEU A 122 11.37 -12.13 -15.19
CA LEU A 122 10.78 -11.89 -16.51
C LEU A 122 11.81 -12.03 -17.64
N VAL A 123 13.04 -11.56 -17.43
CA VAL A 123 14.14 -11.76 -18.38
C VAL A 123 14.47 -13.24 -18.53
N GLY A 124 14.61 -13.97 -17.42
CA GLY A 124 14.83 -15.43 -17.43
C GLY A 124 13.71 -16.19 -18.14
N ASP A 125 12.46 -15.84 -17.85
CA ASP A 125 11.26 -16.44 -18.45
C ASP A 125 11.19 -16.17 -19.95
N GLY A 126 11.49 -14.94 -20.37
CA GLY A 126 11.57 -14.55 -21.77
C GLY A 126 12.64 -15.35 -22.54
N LEU A 127 13.78 -15.64 -21.91
CA LEU A 127 14.82 -16.50 -22.48
C LEU A 127 14.34 -17.95 -22.65
N ILE A 128 13.63 -18.50 -21.65
CA ILE A 128 13.03 -19.85 -21.73
C ILE A 128 11.95 -19.93 -22.82
N VAL A 129 11.09 -18.91 -22.93
CA VAL A 129 10.09 -18.81 -24.00
C VAL A 129 10.77 -18.77 -25.38
N GLY A 130 11.73 -17.85 -25.56
CA GLY A 130 12.48 -17.72 -26.80
C GLY A 130 13.20 -19.02 -27.20
N SER A 131 13.78 -19.71 -26.22
CA SER A 131 14.41 -21.02 -26.40
C SER A 131 13.41 -22.08 -26.87
N GLY A 132 12.22 -22.13 -26.27
CA GLY A 132 11.15 -23.04 -26.68
C GLY A 132 10.70 -22.76 -28.12
N LEU A 133 10.47 -21.50 -28.47
CA LEU A 133 10.05 -21.09 -29.82
C LEU A 133 11.10 -21.44 -30.89
N VAL A 134 12.38 -21.15 -30.63
CA VAL A 134 13.48 -21.46 -31.57
C VAL A 134 13.62 -22.96 -31.80
N ARG A 135 13.38 -23.78 -30.78
CA ARG A 135 13.46 -25.26 -30.87
C ARG A 135 12.15 -25.93 -31.26
N LYS A 136 11.06 -25.16 -31.40
CA LYS A 136 9.67 -25.67 -31.51
C LYS A 136 9.26 -26.58 -30.34
N ASP A 137 9.85 -26.37 -29.17
CA ASP A 137 9.48 -27.05 -27.92
C ASP A 137 8.39 -26.25 -27.22
N VAL A 138 7.14 -26.65 -27.48
CA VAL A 138 5.95 -26.01 -26.90
C VAL A 138 5.91 -26.14 -25.38
N ASN A 139 6.44 -27.23 -24.81
CA ASN A 139 6.43 -27.42 -23.35
C ASN A 139 7.39 -26.44 -22.67
N ASN A 140 8.58 -26.22 -23.24
CA ASN A 140 9.51 -25.22 -22.71
C ASN A 140 8.97 -23.80 -22.85
N ALA A 141 8.34 -23.48 -23.99
CA ALA A 141 7.70 -22.19 -24.19
C ALA A 141 6.54 -21.95 -23.20
N LEU A 142 5.68 -22.95 -22.97
CA LEU A 142 4.59 -22.86 -22.00
C LEU A 142 5.08 -22.74 -20.56
N ALA A 143 6.16 -23.44 -20.20
CA ALA A 143 6.77 -23.33 -18.87
C ALA A 143 7.29 -21.90 -18.62
N GLY A 144 8.02 -21.32 -19.57
CA GLY A 144 8.46 -19.93 -19.49
C GLY A 144 7.30 -18.94 -19.45
N ALA A 145 6.23 -19.18 -20.21
CA ALA A 145 5.04 -18.32 -20.19
C ALA A 145 4.30 -18.37 -18.85
N ALA A 146 4.20 -19.56 -18.24
CA ALA A 146 3.56 -19.74 -16.94
C ALA A 146 4.31 -19.01 -15.82
N TRP A 147 5.65 -19.14 -15.77
CA TRP A 147 6.48 -18.37 -14.83
C TRP A 147 6.48 -16.87 -15.14
N GLY A 148 6.47 -16.51 -16.42
CA GLY A 148 6.35 -15.13 -16.86
C GLY A 148 5.11 -14.44 -16.33
N GLY A 149 3.98 -15.15 -16.23
CA GLY A 149 2.76 -14.63 -15.61
C GLY A 149 2.99 -14.18 -14.16
N THR A 150 3.62 -15.00 -13.34
CA THR A 150 3.98 -14.61 -11.96
C THR A 150 5.03 -13.52 -11.90
N SER A 151 5.99 -13.51 -12.80
CA SER A 151 7.02 -12.47 -12.88
C SER A 151 6.43 -11.10 -13.22
N VAL A 152 5.40 -11.07 -14.07
CA VAL A 152 4.61 -9.86 -14.33
C VAL A 152 3.86 -9.43 -13.06
N LEU A 153 3.24 -10.37 -12.32
CA LEU A 153 2.58 -10.01 -11.06
C LEU A 153 3.57 -9.45 -10.03
N LEU A 154 4.77 -10.03 -9.91
CA LEU A 154 5.85 -9.50 -9.07
C LEU A 154 6.28 -8.10 -9.50
N ALA A 155 6.36 -7.83 -10.81
CA ALA A 155 6.77 -6.52 -11.32
C ALA A 155 5.68 -5.45 -11.13
N LEU A 156 4.40 -5.81 -11.32
CA LEU A 156 3.27 -4.88 -11.23
C LEU A 156 2.81 -4.63 -9.79
N PHE A 157 2.77 -5.67 -8.97
CA PHE A 157 2.23 -5.62 -7.61
C PHE A 157 3.31 -5.74 -6.53
N GLY A 158 4.59 -5.79 -6.91
CA GLY A 158 5.74 -5.94 -6.01
C GLY A 158 6.08 -4.67 -5.21
N THR A 159 5.50 -3.52 -5.54
CA THR A 159 5.58 -2.32 -4.70
C THR A 159 4.70 -2.50 -3.48
N LYS A 160 5.22 -2.17 -2.29
CA LYS A 160 4.33 -1.97 -1.15
C LYS A 160 3.38 -0.84 -1.51
N ASP A 161 2.09 -1.03 -1.27
CA ASP A 161 1.07 -0.02 -1.56
C ASP A 161 0.35 0.37 -0.26
N PRO A 162 0.95 1.25 0.54
CA PRO A 162 0.34 1.75 1.78
C PRO A 162 -1.01 2.41 1.53
N GLN A 163 -1.21 2.99 0.34
CA GLN A 163 -2.47 3.62 -0.03
C GLN A 163 -3.59 2.58 -0.09
N ASN A 164 -3.36 1.43 -0.75
CA ASN A 164 -4.37 0.37 -0.78
C ASN A 164 -4.70 -0.16 0.63
N GLN A 165 -3.70 -0.25 1.53
CA GLN A 165 -3.93 -0.63 2.92
C GLN A 165 -4.77 0.40 3.68
N LEU A 166 -4.45 1.69 3.50
CA LEU A 166 -5.21 2.79 4.09
C LEU A 166 -6.65 2.81 3.58
N GLU A 167 -6.87 2.58 2.28
CA GLU A 167 -8.21 2.53 1.71
C GLU A 167 -9.01 1.31 2.19
N ASN A 168 -8.37 0.15 2.43
CA ASN A 168 -9.01 -0.99 3.08
C ASN A 168 -9.39 -0.66 4.53
N LEU A 169 -8.48 -0.01 5.26
CA LEU A 169 -8.75 0.44 6.63
C LEU A 169 -9.90 1.45 6.70
N TYR A 170 -10.03 2.35 5.71
CA TYR A 170 -11.18 3.22 5.59
C TYR A 170 -12.48 2.47 5.26
N ALA A 171 -12.40 1.36 4.52
CA ALA A 171 -13.57 0.50 4.29
C ALA A 171 -14.01 -0.20 5.59
N ASP A 172 -13.07 -0.78 6.34
CA ASP A 172 -13.34 -1.41 7.64
C ASP A 172 -13.89 -0.39 8.65
N LEU A 173 -13.38 0.84 8.61
CA LEU A 173 -13.88 1.94 9.43
C LEU A 173 -15.32 2.33 9.06
N ASP A 174 -15.66 2.35 7.77
CA ASP A 174 -17.03 2.63 7.32
C ASP A 174 -18.02 1.56 7.78
N ASP A 175 -17.62 0.29 7.71
CA ASP A 175 -18.40 -0.85 8.19
C ASP A 175 -18.61 -0.74 9.71
N TYR A 176 -17.54 -0.49 10.46
CA TYR A 176 -17.60 -0.26 11.91
C TYR A 176 -18.55 0.89 12.29
N LEU A 177 -18.44 2.04 11.61
CA LEU A 177 -19.30 3.20 11.85
C LEU A 177 -20.79 2.91 11.55
N THR A 178 -21.04 2.09 10.53
CA THR A 178 -22.39 1.67 10.12
C THR A 178 -22.99 0.71 11.15
N GLU A 179 -22.21 -0.23 11.67
CA GLU A 179 -22.65 -1.19 12.69
C GLU A 179 -22.97 -0.54 14.03
N GLU A 180 -22.15 0.43 14.47
CA GLU A 180 -22.37 1.17 15.72
C GLU A 180 -23.60 2.09 15.69
N GLN A 181 -24.31 2.19 14.55
CA GLN A 181 -25.50 3.03 14.34
C GLN A 181 -25.31 4.47 14.83
N THR A 182 -24.09 4.98 14.76
CA THR A 182 -23.84 6.32 15.26
C THR A 182 -24.55 7.30 14.33
N ASP A 183 -25.43 8.14 14.89
CA ASP A 183 -26.05 9.32 14.23
C ASP A 183 -25.01 10.38 13.81
N LEU A 184 -23.74 9.99 13.66
CA LEU A 184 -22.65 10.77 13.07
C LEU A 184 -22.89 10.89 11.56
N VAL A 185 -23.95 11.68 11.27
CA VAL A 185 -24.22 12.62 10.19
C VAL A 185 -23.52 12.29 8.88
N GLY A 186 -24.32 12.02 7.84
CA GLY A 186 -23.90 11.59 6.50
C GLY A 186 -22.82 12.42 5.78
N ALA A 187 -22.33 13.53 6.33
CA ALA A 187 -21.09 14.18 5.93
C ALA A 187 -19.84 13.34 6.25
N MET A 188 -19.84 12.58 7.34
CA MET A 188 -18.72 11.73 7.78
C MET A 188 -18.66 10.41 7.00
N GLN A 189 -19.79 9.70 6.86
CA GLN A 189 -19.89 8.57 5.93
C GLN A 189 -19.53 9.01 4.50
N LYS A 190 -19.87 10.24 4.10
CA LYS A 190 -19.43 10.78 2.81
C LYS A 190 -17.91 10.94 2.74
N GLN A 191 -17.25 11.49 3.76
CA GLN A 191 -15.80 11.63 3.77
C GLN A 191 -15.08 10.26 3.78
N VAL A 192 -15.51 9.32 4.63
CA VAL A 192 -14.94 7.97 4.66
C VAL A 192 -15.24 7.22 3.37
N SER A 193 -16.45 7.36 2.79
CA SER A 193 -16.78 6.73 1.50
C SER A 193 -16.05 7.33 0.30
N GLU A 194 -15.66 8.61 0.35
CA GLU A 194 -14.78 9.24 -0.63
C GLU A 194 -13.34 8.73 -0.51
N LEU A 195 -12.86 8.53 0.73
CA LEU A 195 -11.51 8.04 1.03
C LEU A 195 -11.34 6.53 0.78
N LYS A 196 -12.38 5.70 1.04
CA LYS A 196 -12.32 4.24 0.79
C LYS A 196 -12.30 3.89 -0.71
N GLY A 197 -12.71 4.81 -1.58
CA GLY A 197 -12.88 4.58 -3.02
C GLY A 197 -14.01 3.59 -3.35
N ASN A 198 -13.85 2.78 -4.40
CA ASN A 198 -14.78 1.69 -4.73
C ASN A 198 -14.16 0.31 -4.40
N PRO A 199 -14.21 -0.14 -3.14
CA PRO A 199 -13.66 -1.43 -2.72
C PRO A 199 -14.44 -2.63 -3.28
N GLU A 200 -15.64 -2.42 -3.81
CA GLU A 200 -16.45 -3.47 -4.44
C GLU A 200 -16.08 -3.73 -5.91
N ALA A 201 -15.27 -2.87 -6.51
CA ALA A 201 -14.77 -3.09 -7.86
C ALA A 201 -13.98 -4.41 -7.90
N ILE A 202 -14.45 -5.35 -8.73
CA ILE A 202 -13.87 -6.70 -8.86
C ILE A 202 -12.37 -6.64 -9.13
N ASP A 203 -11.93 -5.73 -10.00
CA ASP A 203 -10.51 -5.55 -10.34
C ASP A 203 -9.68 -5.15 -9.13
N ARG A 204 -10.23 -4.34 -8.21
CA ARG A 204 -9.55 -3.92 -6.98
C ARG A 204 -9.49 -5.04 -5.95
N ARG A 205 -10.57 -5.82 -5.80
CA ARG A 205 -10.55 -7.02 -4.94
C ARG A 205 -9.51 -8.04 -5.40
N ILE A 206 -9.43 -8.28 -6.70
CA ILE A 206 -8.43 -9.16 -7.31
C ILE A 206 -7.04 -8.55 -7.12
N GLY A 207 -6.86 -7.25 -7.36
CA GLY A 207 -5.60 -6.54 -7.15
C GLY A 207 -5.09 -6.61 -5.71
N ASN A 208 -5.97 -6.37 -4.73
CA ASN A 208 -5.67 -6.46 -3.30
C ASN A 208 -5.29 -7.88 -2.91
N PHE A 209 -6.10 -8.87 -3.28
CA PHE A 209 -5.80 -10.29 -3.04
C PHE A 209 -4.44 -10.69 -3.63
N ILE A 210 -4.15 -10.27 -4.86
CA ILE A 210 -2.86 -10.53 -5.51
C ILE A 210 -1.73 -9.84 -4.76
N SER A 211 -1.89 -8.58 -4.36
CA SER A 211 -0.87 -7.81 -3.65
C SER A 211 -0.54 -8.41 -2.29
N GLU A 212 -1.57 -8.73 -1.50
CA GLU A 212 -1.49 -9.32 -0.16
C GLU A 212 -0.89 -10.72 -0.18
N HIS A 213 -1.29 -11.55 -1.15
CA HIS A 213 -0.82 -12.92 -1.26
C HIS A 213 0.25 -13.13 -2.32
N LEU A 214 0.91 -12.06 -2.80
CA LEU A 214 1.78 -12.12 -3.98
C LEU A 214 2.90 -13.16 -3.82
N ILE A 215 3.55 -13.17 -2.66
CA ILE A 215 4.63 -14.09 -2.32
C ILE A 215 4.12 -15.54 -2.27
N ALA A 216 2.92 -15.76 -1.71
CA ALA A 216 2.30 -17.08 -1.65
C ALA A 216 1.93 -17.59 -3.04
N ILE A 217 1.27 -16.76 -3.85
CA ILE A 217 0.90 -17.05 -5.24
C ILE A 217 2.17 -17.40 -6.04
N ASN A 218 3.20 -16.55 -5.96
CA ASN A 218 4.46 -16.76 -6.65
C ASN A 218 5.12 -18.09 -6.26
N ASN A 219 5.31 -18.35 -4.96
CA ASN A 219 5.96 -19.58 -4.49
C ASN A 219 5.15 -20.84 -4.80
N ILE A 220 3.82 -20.78 -4.77
CA ILE A 220 2.96 -21.91 -5.16
C ILE A 220 3.16 -22.22 -6.64
N VAL A 221 3.05 -21.22 -7.51
CA VAL A 221 3.18 -21.38 -8.97
C VAL A 221 4.58 -21.82 -9.37
N PHE A 222 5.63 -21.20 -8.81
CA PHE A 222 7.01 -21.62 -9.05
C PHE A 222 7.26 -23.05 -8.55
N GLY A 223 6.73 -23.41 -7.38
CA GLY A 223 6.85 -24.77 -6.86
C GLY A 223 6.12 -25.83 -7.71
N LEU A 224 4.96 -25.50 -8.27
CA LEU A 224 4.27 -26.33 -9.27
C LEU A 224 5.10 -26.48 -10.55
N GLY A 225 5.70 -25.39 -11.03
CA GLY A 225 6.65 -25.44 -12.15
C GLY A 225 7.86 -26.33 -11.86
N GLY A 226 8.45 -26.21 -10.67
CA GLY A 226 9.52 -27.10 -10.19
C GLY A 226 9.10 -28.57 -10.19
N LEU A 227 7.88 -28.88 -9.75
CA LEU A 227 7.37 -30.25 -9.71
C LEU A 227 7.22 -30.83 -11.12
N ASN A 228 6.71 -30.04 -12.06
CA ASN A 228 6.61 -30.43 -13.46
C ASN A 228 7.98 -30.63 -14.09
N MET A 229 8.95 -29.76 -13.79
CA MET A 229 10.34 -29.92 -14.22
C MET A 229 10.96 -31.21 -13.65
N ALA A 230 10.71 -31.51 -12.37
CA ALA A 230 11.20 -32.73 -11.72
C ALA A 230 10.65 -33.99 -12.40
N LYS A 231 9.33 -34.02 -12.66
CA LYS A 231 8.66 -35.10 -13.40
C LYS A 231 9.23 -35.26 -14.81
N ALA A 232 9.46 -34.17 -15.52
CA ALA A 232 10.08 -34.20 -16.85
C ALA A 232 11.50 -34.78 -16.79
N GLY A 233 12.30 -34.39 -15.79
CA GLY A 233 13.64 -34.94 -15.57
C GLY A 233 13.61 -36.46 -15.32
N MET A 234 12.71 -36.94 -14.46
CA MET A 234 12.54 -38.38 -14.20
C MET A 234 12.13 -39.16 -15.45
N GLY A 235 11.16 -38.64 -16.22
CA GLY A 235 10.73 -39.27 -17.48
C GLY A 235 11.85 -39.30 -18.54
N GLN A 236 12.75 -38.31 -18.53
CA GLN A 236 13.91 -38.22 -19.41
C GLN A 236 15.15 -38.95 -18.88
N GLN A 237 15.08 -39.57 -17.70
CA GLN A 237 16.24 -40.13 -16.98
C GLN A 237 17.37 -39.09 -16.74
N ASN A 238 17.04 -37.80 -16.76
CA ASN A 238 17.96 -36.71 -16.47
C ASN A 238 17.86 -36.36 -14.98
N MET A 239 18.74 -36.97 -14.18
CA MET A 239 18.77 -36.77 -12.72
C MET A 239 19.09 -35.34 -12.31
N PHE A 240 19.86 -34.59 -13.11
CA PHE A 240 20.17 -33.19 -12.82
C PHE A 240 18.91 -32.32 -12.94
N LYS A 241 18.15 -32.49 -14.04
CA LYS A 241 16.87 -31.80 -14.24
C LYS A 241 15.83 -32.20 -13.20
N ALA A 242 15.79 -33.49 -12.83
CA ALA A 242 14.91 -33.99 -11.77
C ALA A 242 15.22 -33.32 -10.41
N GLY A 243 16.51 -33.32 -10.03
CA GLY A 243 16.98 -32.69 -8.79
C GLY A 243 16.79 -31.17 -8.78
N ALA A 244 16.99 -30.52 -9.92
CA ALA A 244 16.78 -29.08 -10.08
C ALA A 244 15.31 -28.70 -9.82
N GLY A 245 14.36 -29.41 -10.46
CA GLY A 245 12.93 -29.21 -10.20
C GLY A 245 12.54 -29.46 -8.74
N ALA A 246 13.05 -30.53 -8.13
CA ALA A 246 12.79 -30.85 -6.73
C ALA A 246 13.34 -29.77 -5.77
N ALA A 247 14.52 -29.20 -6.07
CA ALA A 247 15.11 -28.11 -5.29
C ALA A 247 14.27 -26.83 -5.36
N VAL A 248 13.73 -26.46 -6.53
CA VAL A 248 12.79 -25.33 -6.66
C VAL A 248 11.55 -25.59 -5.83
N THR A 249 10.90 -26.75 -5.97
CA THR A 249 9.67 -27.07 -5.24
C THR A 249 9.89 -27.05 -3.74
N GLY A 250 10.95 -27.71 -3.25
CA GLY A 250 11.29 -27.74 -1.82
C GLY A 250 11.61 -26.35 -1.28
N GLY A 251 12.37 -25.54 -2.03
CA GLY A 251 12.71 -24.18 -1.65
C GLY A 251 11.47 -23.27 -1.54
N MET A 252 10.67 -23.25 -2.61
CA MET A 252 9.50 -22.38 -2.72
C MET A 252 8.42 -22.74 -1.70
N TRP A 253 8.03 -24.01 -1.62
CA TRP A 253 6.98 -24.43 -0.66
C TRP A 253 7.49 -24.46 0.78
N GLY A 254 8.76 -24.83 1.01
CA GLY A 254 9.37 -24.76 2.33
C GLY A 254 9.36 -23.34 2.90
N SER A 255 9.65 -22.34 2.08
CA SER A 255 9.60 -20.92 2.51
C SER A 255 8.20 -20.44 2.94
N LEU A 256 7.13 -21.08 2.43
CA LEU A 256 5.76 -20.77 2.85
C LEU A 256 5.45 -21.36 4.22
N LEU A 257 5.99 -22.54 4.52
CA LEU A 257 5.73 -23.27 5.76
C LEU A 257 6.53 -22.74 6.96
N ILE A 258 7.64 -22.05 6.71
CA ILE A 258 8.46 -21.45 7.77
C ILE A 258 7.86 -20.07 8.13
N PRO A 259 7.49 -19.84 9.40
CA PRO A 259 7.08 -18.51 9.87
C PRO A 259 8.28 -17.56 9.84
N GLU A 260 8.04 -16.29 9.47
CA GLU A 260 9.09 -15.27 9.50
C GLU A 260 9.23 -14.74 10.94
N GLU A 261 10.43 -14.84 11.50
CA GLU A 261 10.81 -14.26 12.79
C GLU A 261 12.07 -13.40 12.60
N PRO A 262 11.93 -12.09 12.33
CA PRO A 262 13.05 -11.19 12.08
C PRO A 262 14.10 -11.17 13.21
N THR A 263 13.63 -11.42 14.44
CA THR A 263 14.47 -11.44 15.66
C THR A 263 15.14 -12.78 15.95
N ALA A 264 14.94 -13.81 15.11
CA ALA A 264 15.51 -15.13 15.37
C ALA A 264 17.04 -15.03 15.53
N ALA A 265 17.58 -15.68 16.56
CA ALA A 265 19.00 -15.66 16.93
C ALA A 265 19.61 -14.26 17.21
N MET A 266 18.80 -13.23 17.48
CA MET A 266 19.29 -11.99 18.08
C MET A 266 19.66 -12.23 19.55
N SER A 267 20.61 -11.45 20.08
CA SER A 267 20.82 -11.40 21.53
C SER A 267 19.58 -10.81 22.21
N PRO A 268 19.33 -11.07 23.51
CA PRO A 268 18.20 -10.46 24.21
C PRO A 268 18.21 -8.93 24.16
N ALA A 269 19.40 -8.31 24.17
CA ALA A 269 19.55 -6.86 24.06
C ALA A 269 19.17 -6.35 22.66
N ASP A 270 19.63 -7.04 21.61
CA ASP A 270 19.32 -6.67 20.23
C ASP A 270 17.85 -6.94 19.89
N LYS A 271 17.29 -8.03 20.40
CA LYS A 271 15.86 -8.34 20.26
C LYS A 271 15.02 -7.25 20.92
N HIS A 272 15.37 -6.85 22.14
CA HIS A 272 14.69 -5.74 22.82
C HIS A 272 14.84 -4.42 22.07
N ALA A 273 16.03 -4.12 21.53
CA ALA A 273 16.24 -2.91 20.72
C ALA A 273 15.44 -2.94 19.42
N HIS A 274 15.35 -4.10 18.77
CA HIS A 274 14.54 -4.32 17.57
C HIS A 274 13.05 -4.17 17.86
N GLU A 275 12.54 -4.83 18.90
CA GLU A 275 11.14 -4.74 19.34
C GLU A 275 10.80 -3.30 19.70
N LYS A 276 11.66 -2.61 20.45
CA LYS A 276 11.48 -1.20 20.79
C LYS A 276 11.45 -0.30 19.56
N ALA A 277 12.36 -0.51 18.60
CA ALA A 277 12.35 0.25 17.34
C ALA A 277 11.04 0.00 16.55
N VAL A 278 10.55 -1.24 16.50
CA VAL A 278 9.26 -1.57 15.87
C VAL A 278 8.10 -0.90 16.60
N GLU A 279 8.08 -0.91 17.94
CA GLU A 279 7.08 -0.20 18.77
C GLU A 279 7.11 1.31 18.50
N GLU A 280 8.30 1.90 18.44
CA GLU A 280 8.51 3.31 18.09
C GLU A 280 8.12 3.62 16.63
N GLY A 281 7.85 2.59 15.82
CA GLY A 281 7.46 2.72 14.42
C GLY A 281 8.66 3.04 13.52
N GLU A 282 9.86 2.64 13.92
CA GLU A 282 11.07 2.69 13.09
C GLU A 282 11.24 1.38 12.31
N ARG A 283 11.93 1.42 11.16
CA ARG A 283 12.48 0.20 10.52
C ARG A 283 13.78 -0.15 11.21
N PRO A 284 13.80 -1.12 12.15
CA PRO A 284 15.07 -1.59 12.68
C PRO A 284 15.95 -2.09 11.55
N GLU A 285 17.25 -1.84 11.65
CA GLU A 285 18.19 -2.37 10.67
C GLU A 285 18.08 -3.89 10.64
N GLU A 286 17.70 -4.46 9.50
CA GLU A 286 17.64 -5.92 9.30
C GLU A 286 19.03 -6.58 9.33
N ASP A 287 20.08 -5.76 9.29
CA ASP A 287 21.49 -6.14 9.21
C ASP A 287 22.14 -6.32 10.61
N VAL A 288 21.36 -6.53 11.68
CA VAL A 288 21.92 -6.83 13.02
C VAL A 288 22.71 -8.13 13.00
N ASP A 289 23.92 -8.08 13.55
CA ASP A 289 24.84 -9.20 13.62
C ASP A 289 24.17 -10.45 14.19
N PHE A 290 24.32 -11.55 13.46
CA PHE A 290 23.73 -12.83 13.79
C PHE A 290 24.59 -13.53 14.85
N ASN A 291 24.11 -13.59 16.09
CA ASN A 291 24.86 -14.19 17.20
C ASN A 291 23.92 -15.00 18.13
N PRO A 292 23.55 -16.23 17.72
CA PRO A 292 22.66 -17.07 18.53
C PRO A 292 23.31 -17.37 19.88
N VAL A 293 22.48 -17.34 20.92
CA VAL A 293 22.88 -17.63 22.31
C VAL A 293 23.48 -19.04 22.42
N ASP A 294 22.92 -20.01 21.68
CA ASP A 294 23.46 -21.36 21.54
C ASP A 294 24.16 -21.51 20.17
N LYS A 295 25.46 -21.80 20.23
CA LYS A 295 26.32 -21.88 19.03
C LYS A 295 26.19 -23.20 18.25
N HIS A 296 25.17 -24.01 18.51
CA HIS A 296 24.93 -25.23 17.75
C HIS A 296 24.60 -24.93 16.27
N PRO A 297 25.27 -25.57 15.29
CA PRO A 297 25.09 -25.27 13.86
C PRO A 297 23.64 -25.36 13.35
N GLY A 298 22.83 -26.27 13.92
CA GLY A 298 21.41 -26.40 13.58
C GLY A 298 20.61 -25.13 13.87
N ASN A 299 20.90 -24.47 15.00
CA ASN A 299 20.21 -23.25 15.41
C ASN A 299 20.57 -22.07 14.49
N TYR A 300 21.81 -22.04 13.95
CA TYR A 300 22.20 -21.07 12.94
C TYR A 300 21.38 -21.23 11.67
N VAL A 301 21.23 -22.46 11.18
CA VAL A 301 20.49 -22.75 9.94
C VAL A 301 19.00 -22.45 10.11
N GLU A 302 18.41 -22.87 11.23
CA GLU A 302 17.02 -22.62 11.55
C GLU A 302 16.72 -21.13 11.63
N ALA A 303 17.47 -20.38 12.45
CA ALA A 303 17.25 -18.94 12.60
C ALA A 303 17.61 -18.16 11.32
N PHE A 304 18.57 -18.63 10.52
CA PHE A 304 18.87 -18.03 9.23
C PHE A 304 17.68 -18.08 8.26
N PHE A 305 16.91 -19.18 8.27
CA PHE A 305 15.69 -19.33 7.48
C PHE A 305 14.46 -18.71 8.14
N GLN A 306 14.34 -18.74 9.48
CA GLN A 306 13.25 -18.04 10.18
C GLN A 306 13.34 -16.51 9.99
N ARG A 307 14.53 -15.92 10.00
CA ARG A 307 14.70 -14.48 9.76
C ARG A 307 14.16 -14.02 8.41
N LYS A 308 14.41 -14.81 7.37
CA LYS A 308 13.95 -14.54 5.99
C LYS A 308 13.64 -15.86 5.28
N PRO A 309 12.40 -16.40 5.40
CA PRO A 309 12.05 -17.69 4.83
C PRO A 309 12.27 -17.76 3.31
N LEU A 310 12.14 -16.64 2.61
CA LEU A 310 12.40 -16.53 1.17
C LEU A 310 13.86 -16.84 0.77
N ARG A 311 14.79 -16.85 1.73
CA ARG A 311 16.13 -17.42 1.50
C ARG A 311 16.05 -18.87 1.06
N LEU A 312 15.20 -19.68 1.69
CA LEU A 312 15.05 -21.08 1.32
C LEU A 312 14.57 -21.23 -0.14
N ALA A 313 13.63 -20.38 -0.57
CA ALA A 313 13.22 -20.29 -1.97
C ALA A 313 14.38 -19.87 -2.88
N GLY A 314 15.12 -18.82 -2.51
CA GLY A 314 16.28 -18.34 -3.26
C GLY A 314 17.40 -19.39 -3.38
N TYR A 315 17.69 -20.14 -2.32
CA TYR A 315 18.69 -21.21 -2.33
C TYR A 315 18.23 -22.42 -3.14
N GLY A 316 16.99 -22.89 -2.93
CA GLY A 316 16.44 -24.01 -3.70
C GLY A 316 16.44 -23.70 -5.20
N ALA A 317 16.04 -22.49 -5.58
CA ALA A 317 16.06 -22.04 -6.95
C ALA A 317 17.49 -21.70 -7.47
N GLY A 318 18.41 -21.27 -6.59
CA GLY A 318 19.82 -21.10 -6.92
C GLY A 318 20.52 -22.43 -7.25
N ILE A 319 20.24 -23.49 -6.49
CA ILE A 319 20.70 -24.86 -6.78
C ILE A 319 20.19 -25.29 -8.15
N ASN A 320 18.90 -25.07 -8.44
CA ASN A 320 18.34 -25.33 -9.77
C ASN A 320 19.12 -24.63 -10.88
N ASN A 321 19.45 -23.35 -10.72
CA ASN A 321 20.18 -22.60 -11.72
C ASN A 321 21.59 -23.14 -11.96
N ILE A 322 22.28 -23.57 -10.89
CA ILE A 322 23.60 -24.21 -11.00
C ILE A 322 23.49 -25.53 -11.75
N LEU A 323 22.52 -26.39 -11.39
CA LEU A 323 22.33 -27.69 -12.03
C LEU A 323 21.94 -27.56 -13.52
N MET A 324 21.05 -26.61 -13.83
CA MET A 324 20.66 -26.29 -15.21
C MET A 324 21.82 -25.69 -16.00
N GLY A 325 22.61 -24.80 -15.38
CA GLY A 325 23.82 -24.24 -15.97
C GLY A 325 24.84 -25.33 -16.31
N ILE A 326 25.08 -26.29 -15.40
CA ILE A 326 25.95 -27.45 -15.65
C ILE A 326 25.42 -28.29 -16.82
N SER A 327 24.12 -28.63 -16.82
CA SER A 327 23.51 -29.43 -17.89
C SER A 327 23.66 -28.75 -19.26
N GLY A 328 23.31 -27.46 -19.37
CA GLY A 328 23.35 -26.73 -20.63
C GLY A 328 24.77 -26.42 -21.11
N TRP A 329 25.59 -25.77 -20.26
CA TRP A 329 26.90 -25.28 -20.67
C TRP A 329 28.00 -26.32 -20.68
N LEU A 330 28.00 -27.25 -19.72
CA LEU A 330 29.11 -28.20 -19.57
C LEU A 330 28.85 -29.52 -20.29
N ILE A 331 27.59 -29.89 -20.51
CA ILE A 331 27.23 -31.17 -21.13
C ILE A 331 26.71 -30.96 -22.56
N GLU A 332 25.60 -30.23 -22.73
CA GLU A 332 24.92 -30.14 -24.03
C GLU A 332 25.68 -29.27 -25.05
N MET A 333 26.20 -28.11 -24.66
CA MET A 333 26.92 -27.18 -25.54
C MET A 333 28.15 -27.82 -26.22
N PRO A 334 29.08 -28.50 -25.49
CA PRO A 334 30.21 -29.17 -26.11
C PRO A 334 29.82 -30.28 -27.09
N GLU A 335 28.78 -31.05 -26.79
CA GLU A 335 28.28 -32.09 -27.69
C GLU A 335 27.72 -31.50 -28.99
N MET A 336 26.97 -30.41 -28.91
CA MET A 336 26.45 -29.72 -30.10
C MET A 336 27.54 -29.09 -30.95
N VAL A 337 28.57 -28.48 -30.33
CA VAL A 337 29.72 -27.93 -31.06
C VAL A 337 30.45 -29.04 -31.82
N LYS A 338 30.63 -30.21 -31.20
CA LYS A 338 31.22 -31.39 -31.87
C LYS A 338 30.37 -31.85 -33.05
N GLN A 339 29.04 -31.84 -32.93
CA GLN A 339 28.13 -32.19 -34.03
C GLN A 339 28.20 -31.16 -35.17
N LEU A 340 28.21 -29.86 -34.87
CA LEU A 340 28.32 -28.78 -35.87
C LEU A 340 29.64 -28.78 -36.63
N ALA A 341 30.71 -29.31 -36.01
CA ALA A 341 32.03 -29.44 -36.62
C ALA A 341 32.13 -30.61 -37.62
N GLN A 342 31.12 -31.50 -37.71
CA GLN A 342 31.12 -32.58 -38.69
C GLN A 342 30.83 -32.03 -40.10
N GLU A 343 31.76 -32.26 -41.03
CA GLU A 343 31.74 -31.66 -42.38
C GLU A 343 30.61 -32.16 -43.29
N ASN A 344 29.92 -33.25 -42.92
CA ASN A 344 28.96 -33.95 -43.78
C ASN A 344 27.48 -33.63 -43.49
N LEU A 345 27.17 -32.62 -42.67
CA LEU A 345 25.77 -32.26 -42.38
C LEU A 345 25.11 -31.57 -43.57
N GLY A 346 23.90 -32.03 -43.94
CA GLY A 346 23.06 -31.35 -44.93
C GLY A 346 22.66 -29.94 -44.49
N SER A 347 22.23 -29.08 -45.42
CA SER A 347 21.84 -27.69 -45.10
C SER A 347 20.67 -27.61 -44.12
N GLU A 348 19.69 -28.50 -44.23
CA GLU A 348 18.53 -28.57 -43.33
C GLU A 348 18.94 -29.07 -41.93
N GLU A 349 19.76 -30.12 -41.86
CA GLU A 349 20.28 -30.66 -40.60
C GLU A 349 21.13 -29.61 -39.87
N ARG A 350 21.96 -28.87 -40.62
CA ARG A 350 22.77 -27.78 -40.08
C ARG A 350 21.90 -26.65 -39.55
N ALA A 351 20.83 -26.27 -40.25
CA ALA A 351 19.89 -25.25 -39.79
C ALA A 351 19.14 -25.69 -38.51
N ALA A 352 18.68 -26.94 -38.46
CA ALA A 352 18.05 -27.53 -37.27
C ALA A 352 19.02 -27.57 -36.08
N LEU A 353 20.27 -27.95 -36.31
CA LEU A 353 21.31 -28.01 -35.27
C LEU A 353 21.71 -26.62 -34.78
N GLN A 354 21.77 -25.62 -35.66
CA GLN A 354 21.97 -24.22 -35.28
C GLN A 354 20.81 -23.67 -34.45
N ALA A 355 19.56 -24.01 -34.79
CA ALA A 355 18.40 -23.64 -33.98
C ALA A 355 18.47 -24.29 -32.59
N LYS A 356 18.83 -25.58 -32.51
CA LYS A 356 19.08 -26.27 -31.23
C LYS A 356 20.16 -25.58 -30.40
N HIS A 357 21.26 -25.18 -31.04
CA HIS A 357 22.36 -24.47 -30.39
C HIS A 357 21.94 -23.08 -29.86
N ARG A 358 21.19 -22.31 -30.65
CA ARG A 358 20.64 -21.02 -30.19
C ARG A 358 19.69 -21.21 -29.00
N GLY A 359 18.82 -22.20 -29.04
CA GLY A 359 17.96 -22.54 -27.91
C GLY A 359 18.75 -22.92 -26.66
N ALA A 360 19.78 -23.76 -26.81
CA ALA A 360 20.65 -24.13 -25.68
C ALA A 360 21.44 -22.95 -25.10
N LEU A 361 21.85 -21.98 -25.93
CA LEU A 361 22.48 -20.75 -25.45
C LEU A 361 21.50 -19.93 -24.60
N LEU A 362 20.25 -19.78 -25.05
CA LEU A 362 19.19 -19.08 -24.30
C LEU A 362 18.88 -19.80 -22.97
N ASP A 363 18.76 -21.13 -22.99
CA ASP A 363 18.63 -21.97 -21.79
C ASP A 363 19.86 -21.88 -20.87
N GLY A 364 21.04 -21.62 -21.43
CA GLY A 364 22.27 -21.42 -20.68
C GLY A 364 22.35 -20.04 -20.02
N MET A 365 21.66 -19.04 -20.58
CA MET A 365 21.64 -17.66 -20.03
C MET A 365 20.54 -17.46 -18.99
N SER A 366 19.40 -18.13 -19.12
CA SER A 366 18.29 -18.02 -18.14
C SER A 366 18.68 -18.32 -16.68
N PRO A 367 19.59 -19.27 -16.36
CA PRO A 367 19.99 -19.55 -14.98
C PRO A 367 20.72 -18.37 -14.34
N PHE A 368 21.41 -17.54 -15.12
CA PHE A 368 22.06 -16.33 -14.60
C PHE A 368 21.02 -15.28 -14.21
N ALA A 369 20.03 -15.03 -15.09
CA ALA A 369 18.93 -14.12 -14.79
C ALA A 369 18.14 -14.58 -13.54
N TYR A 370 17.84 -15.87 -13.45
CA TYR A 370 17.21 -16.46 -12.28
C TYR A 370 18.10 -16.41 -11.04
N LEU A 371 19.42 -16.53 -11.16
CA LEU A 371 20.31 -16.45 -10.00
C LEU A 371 20.29 -15.04 -9.39
N VAL A 372 20.31 -14.01 -10.25
CA VAL A 372 20.12 -12.63 -9.83
C VAL A 372 18.73 -12.44 -9.22
N ALA A 373 17.67 -12.93 -9.87
CA ALA A 373 16.30 -12.81 -9.39
C ALA A 373 16.11 -13.48 -8.02
N ASN A 374 16.58 -14.72 -7.86
CA ASN A 374 16.53 -15.48 -6.61
C ASN A 374 17.32 -14.81 -5.49
N TYR A 375 18.48 -14.24 -5.81
CA TYR A 375 19.27 -13.48 -4.84
C TYR A 375 18.48 -12.26 -4.35
N ILE A 376 17.92 -11.44 -5.27
CA ILE A 376 17.14 -10.26 -4.90
C ILE A 376 15.88 -10.67 -4.11
N TYR A 377 15.16 -11.70 -4.57
CA TYR A 377 13.95 -12.23 -3.93
C TYR A 377 14.22 -12.77 -2.53
N SER A 378 15.36 -13.44 -2.32
CA SER A 378 15.77 -13.95 -1.01
C SER A 378 15.98 -12.87 0.06
N GLN A 379 16.17 -11.62 -0.37
CA GLN A 379 16.32 -10.49 0.54
C GLN A 379 15.00 -9.80 0.86
N ALA A 380 13.93 -10.09 0.12
CA ALA A 380 12.62 -9.52 0.36
C ALA A 380 12.01 -10.07 1.66
N PRO A 381 11.26 -9.23 2.41
CA PRO A 381 10.45 -9.72 3.52
C PRO A 381 9.27 -10.53 2.98
N LYS A 382 8.80 -11.51 3.77
CA LYS A 382 7.59 -12.28 3.42
C LYS A 382 6.35 -11.42 3.63
N ASP A 383 6.31 -10.63 4.71
CA ASP A 383 5.27 -9.62 4.92
C ASP A 383 5.53 -8.37 4.05
N ARG A 384 4.57 -8.10 3.17
CA ARG A 384 4.62 -7.00 2.21
C ARG A 384 3.78 -5.80 2.62
N ARG A 385 3.09 -5.88 3.74
CA ARG A 385 2.35 -4.75 4.31
C ARG A 385 3.31 -3.56 4.50
N GLY A 386 2.87 -2.38 4.09
CA GLY A 386 3.52 -1.12 4.41
C GLY A 386 3.43 -0.84 5.90
N PHE A 387 4.31 0.03 6.40
CA PHE A 387 4.22 0.53 7.76
C PHE A 387 3.49 1.87 7.66
N LEU A 388 2.17 1.88 7.87
CA LEU A 388 1.35 3.08 7.73
C LEU A 388 1.86 4.24 8.61
N LYS A 389 2.46 3.90 9.78
CA LYS A 389 3.09 4.85 10.71
C LYS A 389 4.26 5.59 10.08
N GLU A 390 5.21 4.85 9.51
CA GLU A 390 6.44 5.40 8.90
C GLU A 390 6.17 6.18 7.63
N ASP A 391 5.20 5.72 6.85
CA ASP A 391 4.85 6.33 5.58
C ASP A 391 3.94 7.57 5.79
N GLY A 392 3.64 7.93 7.04
CA GLY A 392 2.93 9.17 7.42
C GLY A 392 1.41 9.10 7.28
N TYR A 393 0.85 7.94 6.96
CA TYR A 393 -0.58 7.78 6.68
C TYR A 393 -1.44 7.69 7.95
N LEU A 394 -0.86 7.32 9.10
CA LEU A 394 -1.61 7.28 10.37
C LEU A 394 -2.04 8.66 10.85
N ASP A 395 -1.24 9.70 10.54
CA ASP A 395 -1.57 11.07 10.94
C ASP A 395 -2.91 11.48 10.33
N GLU A 396 -3.14 11.19 9.05
CA GLU A 396 -4.40 11.44 8.37
C GLU A 396 -5.54 10.61 8.97
N LEU A 397 -5.33 9.31 9.19
CA LEU A 397 -6.34 8.44 9.80
C LEU A 397 -6.81 8.96 11.17
N TYR A 398 -5.88 9.25 12.08
CA TYR A 398 -6.19 9.73 13.42
C TYR A 398 -6.85 11.11 13.39
N THR A 399 -6.48 11.92 12.42
CA THR A 399 -7.07 13.24 12.21
C THR A 399 -8.50 13.16 11.69
N VAL A 400 -8.79 12.23 10.77
CA VAL A 400 -10.16 11.91 10.33
C VAL A 400 -10.98 11.40 11.51
N ALA A 401 -10.45 10.46 12.31
CA ALA A 401 -11.11 9.95 13.50
C ALA A 401 -11.39 11.06 14.53
N ALA A 402 -10.41 11.93 14.80
CA ALA A 402 -10.55 13.04 15.71
C ALA A 402 -11.62 14.04 15.25
N ASN A 403 -11.66 14.38 13.95
CA ASN A 403 -12.72 15.21 13.37
C ASN A 403 -14.11 14.59 13.57
N ILE A 404 -14.24 13.29 13.31
CA ILE A 404 -15.50 12.54 13.53
C ILE A 404 -15.95 12.65 14.98
N LEU A 405 -15.04 12.41 15.92
CA LEU A 405 -15.35 12.37 17.35
C LEU A 405 -15.67 13.77 17.91
N VAL A 406 -15.00 14.80 17.40
CA VAL A 406 -15.19 16.20 17.82
C VAL A 406 -16.54 16.77 17.40
N GLU A 407 -17.12 16.28 16.31
CA GLU A 407 -18.48 16.65 15.88
C GLU A 407 -19.58 15.89 16.65
N GLY A 408 -19.23 14.81 17.35
CA GLY A 408 -20.14 14.07 18.22
C GLY A 408 -20.48 14.79 19.54
N PRO A 409 -21.51 14.31 20.29
CA PRO A 409 -21.87 14.83 21.61
C PRO A 409 -20.70 14.76 22.60
N ALA A 410 -20.43 15.86 23.29
CA ALA A 410 -19.27 16.00 24.18
C ALA A 410 -19.24 14.94 25.28
N GLU A 411 -20.41 14.55 25.80
CA GLU A 411 -20.54 13.56 26.88
C GLU A 411 -20.14 12.15 26.45
N GLN A 412 -20.16 11.86 25.15
CA GLN A 412 -19.86 10.53 24.59
C GLN A 412 -18.45 10.43 24.00
N ARG A 413 -17.72 11.55 23.87
CA ARG A 413 -16.43 11.60 23.17
C ARG A 413 -15.41 10.64 23.76
N ALA A 414 -15.25 10.62 25.08
CA ALA A 414 -14.25 9.76 25.74
C ALA A 414 -14.52 8.26 25.52
N ASP A 415 -15.77 7.81 25.68
CA ASP A 415 -16.18 6.42 25.43
C ASP A 415 -15.97 6.04 23.96
N ARG A 416 -16.30 6.96 23.03
CA ARG A 416 -16.12 6.72 21.60
C ARG A 416 -14.65 6.68 21.19
N VAL A 417 -13.79 7.55 21.75
CA VAL A 417 -12.32 7.47 21.56
C VAL A 417 -11.82 6.10 22.01
N GLU A 418 -12.29 5.62 23.16
CA GLU A 418 -11.87 4.32 23.67
C GLU A 418 -12.23 3.17 22.73
N LYS A 419 -13.48 3.13 22.25
CA LYS A 419 -13.96 2.12 21.30
C LYS A 419 -13.26 2.19 19.95
N PHE A 420 -13.05 3.40 19.43
CA PHE A 420 -12.30 3.62 18.19
C PHE A 420 -10.86 3.11 18.30
N ALA A 421 -10.19 3.42 19.41
CA ALA A 421 -8.83 2.96 19.62
C ALA A 421 -8.76 1.44 19.80
N GLU A 422 -9.76 0.83 20.42
CA GLU A 422 -9.89 -0.62 20.51
C GLU A 422 -10.03 -1.26 19.13
N PHE A 423 -10.96 -0.76 18.31
CA PHE A 423 -11.13 -1.17 16.93
C PHE A 423 -9.82 -1.05 16.14
N LEU A 424 -9.21 0.14 16.10
CA LEU A 424 -7.96 0.37 15.38
C LEU A 424 -6.81 -0.52 15.90
N SER A 425 -6.73 -0.79 17.20
CA SER A 425 -5.69 -1.66 17.76
C SER A 425 -5.79 -3.12 17.32
N THR A 426 -6.93 -3.54 16.75
CA THR A 426 -7.08 -4.88 16.16
C THR A 426 -6.39 -5.03 14.80
N HIS A 427 -6.01 -3.90 14.17
CA HIS A 427 -5.32 -3.85 12.90
C HIS A 427 -3.79 -3.91 13.09
N GLU A 428 -3.22 -5.08 12.85
CA GLU A 428 -1.80 -5.37 13.07
C GLU A 428 -0.86 -4.46 12.26
N GLU A 429 -1.32 -3.95 11.12
CA GLU A 429 -0.61 -3.04 10.23
C GLU A 429 -0.37 -1.64 10.81
N LEU A 430 -1.12 -1.21 11.83
CA LEU A 430 -0.92 0.11 12.44
C LEU A 430 0.31 0.13 13.35
N LYS A 431 0.65 -1.03 13.96
CA LYS A 431 1.75 -1.17 14.94
C LYS A 431 1.69 -0.13 16.08
N SER A 432 0.50 0.36 16.39
CA SER A 432 0.23 1.26 17.50
C SER A 432 -0.61 0.55 18.55
N THR A 433 -0.29 0.75 19.82
CA THR A 433 -1.08 0.25 20.94
C THR A 433 -2.40 1.01 21.06
N LYS A 434 -3.40 0.40 21.72
CA LYS A 434 -4.67 1.08 22.05
C LYS A 434 -4.42 2.42 22.75
N GLN A 435 -3.48 2.48 23.69
CA GLN A 435 -3.18 3.70 24.46
C GLN A 435 -2.58 4.80 23.57
N GLU A 436 -1.60 4.50 22.72
CA GLU A 436 -1.02 5.49 21.80
C GLU A 436 -2.08 6.05 20.85
N ILE A 437 -2.95 5.18 20.33
CA ILE A 437 -4.06 5.60 19.45
C ILE A 437 -5.01 6.54 20.21
N GLN A 438 -5.37 6.23 21.46
CA GLN A 438 -6.21 7.09 22.30
C GLN A 438 -5.57 8.46 22.53
N GLU A 439 -4.28 8.49 22.89
CA GLU A 439 -3.54 9.72 23.18
C GLU A 439 -3.45 10.61 21.94
N GLU A 440 -3.07 10.05 20.79
CA GLU A 440 -2.98 10.76 19.52
C GLU A 440 -4.33 11.32 19.07
N ILE A 441 -5.39 10.50 19.09
CA ILE A 441 -6.74 10.96 18.74
C ILE A 441 -7.16 12.08 19.71
N THR A 442 -7.00 11.90 21.02
CA THR A 442 -7.39 12.91 22.02
C THR A 442 -6.64 14.23 21.81
N GLN A 443 -5.34 14.17 21.57
CA GLN A 443 -4.52 15.35 21.28
C GLN A 443 -5.02 16.08 20.03
N LYS A 444 -5.29 15.34 18.95
CA LYS A 444 -5.84 15.90 17.71
C LYS A 444 -7.22 16.48 17.93
N MET A 445 -8.08 15.83 18.71
CA MET A 445 -9.40 16.38 19.07
C MET A 445 -9.27 17.72 19.79
N CYS A 446 -8.41 17.82 20.80
CA CYS A 446 -8.13 19.07 21.51
C CYS A 446 -7.56 20.16 20.58
N ALA A 447 -6.76 19.78 19.60
CA ALA A 447 -6.19 20.72 18.63
C ALA A 447 -7.26 21.24 17.64
N ILE A 448 -8.09 20.33 17.11
CA ILE A 448 -9.22 20.66 16.22
C ILE A 448 -10.25 21.52 16.95
N GLU A 449 -10.54 21.25 18.22
CA GLU A 449 -11.44 22.09 19.04
C GLU A 449 -10.95 23.53 19.20
N LYS A 450 -9.63 23.73 19.20
CA LYS A 450 -9.00 25.05 19.27
C LYS A 450 -8.76 25.66 17.88
N ASN A 451 -9.00 24.92 16.81
CA ASN A 451 -8.74 25.37 15.45
C ASN A 451 -9.67 26.56 15.11
N PRO A 452 -9.12 27.74 14.74
CA PRO A 452 -9.92 28.93 14.47
C PRO A 452 -10.92 28.72 13.32
N TRP A 453 -10.59 27.89 12.34
CA TRP A 453 -11.46 27.59 11.19
C TRP A 453 -12.74 26.85 11.58
N ARG A 454 -12.74 26.17 12.73
CA ARG A 454 -13.88 25.36 13.17
C ARG A 454 -15.11 26.22 13.49
N LYS A 455 -14.93 27.43 14.03
CA LYS A 455 -16.04 28.31 14.38
C LYS A 455 -16.93 28.62 13.18
N GLY A 456 -16.34 28.99 12.05
CA GLY A 456 -17.07 29.28 10.81
C GLY A 456 -17.84 28.08 10.24
N LEU A 457 -17.33 26.87 10.45
CA LEU A 457 -18.00 25.62 10.05
C LEU A 457 -19.20 25.29 10.96
N GLN A 458 -19.08 25.52 12.27
CA GLN A 458 -20.13 25.21 13.25
C GLN A 458 -21.35 26.13 13.14
N GLU A 459 -21.13 27.44 12.92
CA GLU A 459 -22.24 28.41 12.81
C GLU A 459 -23.18 28.05 11.66
N LYS A 460 -22.62 27.68 10.50
CA LYS A 460 -23.41 27.25 9.34
C LYS A 460 -24.14 25.93 9.58
N ALA A 461 -23.53 24.99 10.30
CA ALA A 461 -24.20 23.74 10.64
C ALA A 461 -25.42 23.98 11.54
N GLN A 462 -25.32 24.91 12.51
CA GLN A 462 -26.43 25.30 13.36
C GLN A 462 -27.54 26.04 12.57
N ASP A 463 -27.15 26.93 11.66
CA ASP A 463 -28.10 27.66 10.82
C ASP A 463 -28.81 26.76 9.80
N ASN A 464 -28.16 25.70 9.31
CA ASN A 464 -28.80 24.67 8.48
C ASN A 464 -29.71 23.74 9.28
N ALA A 465 -29.42 23.51 10.57
CA ALA A 465 -30.26 22.67 11.44
C ALA A 465 -31.57 23.36 11.85
N LYS A 466 -31.55 24.68 12.09
CA LYS A 466 -32.74 25.49 12.48
C LYS A 466 -33.96 25.37 11.56
N PRO A 467 -33.86 25.49 10.22
CA PRO A 467 -35.05 25.42 9.35
C PRO A 467 -35.74 24.07 9.39
N SER A 468 -35.03 22.98 9.71
CA SER A 468 -35.66 21.66 9.82
C SER A 468 -36.50 21.49 11.09
N ALA A 469 -36.11 22.15 12.19
CA ALA A 469 -36.85 22.15 13.45
C ALA A 469 -38.13 23.00 13.34
N GLU A 470 -38.06 24.20 12.75
CA GLU A 470 -39.24 25.06 12.58
C GLU A 470 -40.25 24.49 11.57
N VAL A 471 -39.79 23.83 10.50
CA VAL A 471 -40.67 23.14 9.55
C VAL A 471 -41.29 21.90 10.19
N ASN A 472 -40.55 21.12 10.99
CA ASN A 472 -41.13 19.98 11.71
C ASN A 472 -42.10 20.43 12.80
N ASP A 473 -41.82 21.49 13.55
CA ASP A 473 -42.74 22.05 14.55
C ASP A 473 -43.98 22.67 13.90
N ALA A 474 -43.85 23.32 12.74
CA ALA A 474 -44.99 23.83 11.97
C ALA A 474 -45.85 22.70 11.37
N VAL A 475 -45.22 21.62 10.88
CA VAL A 475 -45.92 20.43 10.37
C VAL A 475 -46.60 19.67 11.51
N MET A 476 -45.96 19.56 12.67
CA MET A 476 -46.54 18.93 13.87
C MET A 476 -47.67 19.79 14.46
N ALA A 477 -47.50 21.11 14.56
CA ALA A 477 -48.55 22.04 14.98
C ALA A 477 -49.73 22.07 13.98
N GLY A 478 -49.45 21.93 12.69
CA GLY A 478 -50.46 21.77 11.63
C GLY A 478 -51.24 20.45 11.74
N ARG A 479 -50.55 19.34 12.03
CA ARG A 479 -51.17 18.02 12.27
C ARG A 479 -52.01 17.99 13.55
N VAL A 480 -51.60 18.67 14.62
CA VAL A 480 -52.40 18.79 15.85
C VAL A 480 -53.67 19.61 15.60
N LYS A 481 -53.62 20.66 14.78
CA LYS A 481 -54.82 21.42 14.39
C LYS A 481 -55.76 20.63 13.46
N SER A 482 -55.24 19.78 12.57
CA SER A 482 -56.08 18.93 11.72
C SER A 482 -56.74 17.77 12.48
N SER A 483 -56.09 17.24 13.53
CA SER A 483 -56.68 16.21 14.38
C SER A 483 -57.80 16.76 15.27
N ALA A 484 -57.71 18.02 15.73
CA ALA A 484 -58.77 18.67 16.48
C ALA A 484 -60.03 18.97 15.64
N ALA A 485 -59.88 19.24 14.34
CA ALA A 485 -61.00 19.46 13.42
C ALA A 485 -61.75 18.16 13.05
N LEU A 486 -61.10 16.99 13.14
CA LEU A 486 -61.69 15.68 12.81
C LEU A 486 -62.50 15.05 13.96
N GLN A 487 -62.50 15.62 15.17
CA GLN A 487 -63.28 15.13 16.31
C GLN A 487 -64.65 15.78 16.50
N GLN A 488 -65.06 16.74 15.66
CA GLN A 488 -66.32 17.48 15.83
C GLN A 488 -67.45 17.15 14.84
N GLY A 489 -67.40 16.07 14.07
CA GLY A 489 -68.49 15.82 13.12
C GLY A 489 -68.53 14.44 12.50
N VAL A 490 -68.87 13.41 13.28
CA VAL A 490 -69.49 12.21 12.72
C VAL A 490 -70.80 11.97 13.48
N PRO A 491 -71.97 12.31 12.89
CA PRO A 491 -73.24 11.93 13.48
C PRO A 491 -73.40 10.41 13.39
N SER A 492 -73.66 9.80 14.54
CA SER A 492 -74.03 8.39 14.67
C SER A 492 -75.33 8.13 13.91
N VAL A 493 -75.29 7.26 12.90
CA VAL A 493 -76.47 6.76 12.21
C VAL A 493 -76.60 5.28 12.55
N TYR A 494 -77.71 4.94 13.19
CA TYR A 494 -78.27 3.59 13.34
C TYR A 494 -78.94 3.14 12.05
#